data_AF-A0A955YP62-F1
#
_entry.id   AF-A0A955YP62-F1
#
_cell.length_a   1.000
_cell.length_b   1.000
_cell.length_c   1.000
_cell.angle_alpha   90.00
_cell.angle_beta   90.00
_cell.angle_gamma   90.00
#
_symmetry.space_group_name_H-M   'P 1'
#
loop_
_entity.id
_entity.type
_entity.pdbx_description
1 polymer ?
#
loop_
_entity_poly.entity_id
_entity_poly.type
_entity_poly.pdbx_seq_one_letter_code
_entity_poly.pdbx_strand_id
1 'polypeptide(L)'
;MRAIVIAGVIALLAQGCGDAARVPTFQSGVPPERPLLGQSPEEEQAFCEEAMRYIDALYPLELAQRGECMTGALVLGLIRGEPACEAEMTRCLAEAEDIPLTDLMCDVHDFTPYAGCEATVGEVEACANATADTVVRLVWPLGCAYAFELLERDEPAGEIDAAIAELRAGPCAPLAPTCPYFGVALDELADNLRGR
;
A
#
# COMPACT_ATOMS: atom_id res chain seq x y z
N MET A 1 -23.02 47.09 -12.84
CA MET A 1 -23.01 46.49 -14.20
C MET A 1 -21.58 46.61 -14.70
N ARG A 2 -20.79 45.58 -15.03
CA ARG A 2 -20.93 44.12 -15.10
C ARG A 2 -19.52 43.57 -14.76
N ALA A 3 -19.45 42.59 -13.85
CA ALA A 3 -18.25 41.80 -13.64
C ALA A 3 -18.04 40.91 -14.88
N ILE A 4 -16.89 41.05 -15.55
CA ILE A 4 -16.50 40.15 -16.65
C ILE A 4 -15.58 39.09 -16.06
N VAL A 5 -16.21 37.95 -15.80
CA VAL A 5 -15.72 36.57 -15.73
C VAL A 5 -14.26 36.40 -16.22
N ILE A 6 -13.31 36.34 -15.28
CA ILE A 6 -12.02 35.66 -15.46
C ILE A 6 -12.15 34.30 -14.77
N ALA A 7 -13.04 33.47 -15.33
CA ALA A 7 -13.16 32.06 -15.02
C ALA A 7 -12.99 31.35 -16.37
N GLY A 8 -11.76 31.00 -16.72
CA GLY A 8 -11.52 30.41 -18.04
C GLY A 8 -10.08 30.07 -18.42
N VAL A 9 -9.13 29.99 -17.47
CA VAL A 9 -7.76 29.55 -17.77
C VAL A 9 -7.22 28.48 -16.81
N ILE A 10 -7.92 28.16 -15.71
CA ILE A 10 -7.47 27.14 -14.73
C ILE A 10 -8.07 25.73 -15.03
N ALA A 11 -8.94 25.58 -16.04
CA ALA A 11 -9.67 24.34 -16.30
C ALA A 11 -9.10 23.44 -17.42
N LEU A 12 -7.91 23.74 -17.98
CA LEU A 12 -7.36 22.98 -19.12
C LEU A 12 -5.96 22.39 -18.91
N LEU A 13 -5.43 22.40 -17.67
CA LEU A 13 -4.17 21.72 -17.32
C LEU A 13 -4.36 20.45 -16.47
N ALA A 14 -5.61 20.00 -16.25
CA ALA A 14 -5.91 18.80 -15.46
C ALA A 14 -6.21 17.54 -16.29
N GLN A 15 -5.92 17.53 -17.60
CA GLN A 15 -6.17 16.37 -18.48
C GLN A 15 -4.92 15.89 -19.23
N GLY A 16 -3.72 16.20 -18.72
CA GLY A 16 -2.47 15.98 -19.47
C GLY A 16 -1.25 15.59 -18.66
N CYS A 17 -1.41 15.01 -17.47
CA CYS A 17 -0.33 14.29 -16.80
C CYS A 17 -0.73 12.82 -16.77
N GLY A 18 0.12 11.98 -17.37
CA GLY A 18 -0.17 10.60 -17.73
C GLY A 18 -0.67 9.74 -16.57
N ASP A 19 -1.22 8.59 -16.93
CA ASP A 19 -1.68 7.54 -16.04
C ASP A 19 -0.71 7.31 -14.88
N ALA A 20 -0.86 8.07 -13.79
CA ALA A 20 -0.45 7.63 -12.49
C ALA A 20 -1.32 6.38 -12.29
N ALA A 21 -0.69 5.21 -12.24
CA ALA A 21 -1.36 3.95 -12.00
C ALA A 21 -2.38 4.16 -10.88
N ARG A 22 -3.67 4.19 -11.24
CA ARG A 22 -4.72 4.51 -10.28
C ARG A 22 -4.70 3.36 -9.27
N VAL A 23 -4.47 3.68 -8.00
CA VAL A 23 -4.53 2.71 -6.91
C VAL A 23 -5.84 1.94 -7.07
N PRO A 24 -5.81 0.60 -7.20
CA PRO A 24 -7.04 -0.17 -7.28
C PRO A 24 -7.88 0.09 -6.04
N THR A 25 -9.19 -0.07 -6.15
CA THR A 25 -10.09 0.05 -4.99
C THR A 25 -10.57 -1.34 -4.62
N PHE A 26 -10.33 -1.75 -3.38
CA PHE A 26 -10.87 -2.98 -2.81
C PHE A 26 -12.37 -2.80 -2.54
N GLN A 27 -13.19 -3.64 -3.18
CA GLN A 27 -14.65 -3.69 -3.01
C GLN A 27 -15.12 -5.13 -3.19
N SER A 28 -15.25 -5.87 -2.09
CA SER A 28 -15.62 -7.29 -2.04
C SER A 28 -16.97 -7.62 -2.68
N GLY A 29 -17.85 -6.62 -2.80
CA GLY A 29 -19.24 -6.80 -3.22
C GLY A 29 -20.17 -7.29 -2.10
N VAL A 30 -19.63 -7.54 -0.90
CA VAL A 30 -20.42 -7.80 0.32
C VAL A 30 -20.92 -6.47 0.89
N PRO A 31 -22.17 -6.38 1.42
CA PRO A 31 -22.68 -5.13 1.96
C PRO A 31 -21.77 -4.55 3.06
N PRO A 32 -21.46 -3.23 3.03
CA PRO A 32 -20.46 -2.64 3.92
C PRO A 32 -20.84 -2.67 5.41
N GLU A 33 -22.13 -2.75 5.72
CA GLU A 33 -22.67 -2.93 7.08
C GLU A 33 -22.60 -4.37 7.60
N ARG A 34 -22.23 -5.34 6.75
CA ARG A 34 -22.10 -6.74 7.15
C ARG A 34 -20.92 -6.91 8.10
N PRO A 35 -21.06 -7.62 9.23
CA PRO A 35 -19.91 -8.00 10.05
C PRO A 35 -18.92 -8.84 9.23
N LEU A 36 -17.62 -8.60 9.41
CA LEU A 36 -16.58 -9.36 8.71
C LEU A 36 -16.63 -10.85 9.07
N LEU A 37 -16.96 -11.19 10.32
CA LEU A 37 -17.13 -12.56 10.76
C LEU A 37 -18.60 -13.00 10.73
N GLY A 38 -18.84 -14.26 10.36
CA GLY A 38 -20.19 -14.83 10.31
C GLY A 38 -20.95 -14.49 9.03
N GLN A 39 -20.21 -14.18 7.98
CA GLN A 39 -20.71 -14.09 6.60
C GLN A 39 -21.16 -15.48 6.10
N SER A 40 -21.96 -15.53 5.03
CA SER A 40 -22.22 -16.82 4.38
C SER A 40 -20.95 -17.34 3.70
N PRO A 41 -20.79 -18.65 3.47
CA PRO A 41 -19.64 -19.18 2.75
C PRO A 41 -19.41 -18.52 1.38
N GLU A 42 -20.49 -18.14 0.69
CA GLU A 42 -20.42 -17.43 -0.59
C GLU A 42 -19.93 -15.99 -0.44
N GLU A 43 -20.34 -15.29 0.62
CA GLU A 43 -19.87 -13.93 0.94
C GLU A 43 -18.37 -13.96 1.34
N GLU A 44 -17.95 -14.94 2.14
CA GLU A 44 -16.55 -15.16 2.52
C GLU A 44 -15.67 -15.45 1.30
N GLN A 45 -16.15 -16.29 0.39
CA GLN A 45 -15.45 -16.58 -0.87
C GLN A 45 -15.30 -15.32 -1.73
N ALA A 46 -16.38 -14.56 -1.92
CA ALA A 46 -16.35 -13.34 -2.72
C ALA A 46 -15.39 -12.29 -2.13
N PHE A 47 -15.39 -12.13 -0.81
CA PHE A 47 -14.45 -11.26 -0.12
C PHE A 47 -12.99 -11.70 -0.34
N CYS A 48 -12.69 -12.99 -0.22
CA CYS A 48 -11.35 -13.50 -0.42
C CYS A 48 -10.85 -13.34 -1.86
N GLU A 49 -11.65 -13.76 -2.84
CA GLU A 49 -11.29 -13.67 -4.27
C GLU A 49 -11.01 -12.23 -4.69
N GLU A 50 -11.84 -11.29 -4.21
CA GLU A 50 -11.62 -9.88 -4.47
C GLU A 50 -10.39 -9.34 -3.74
N ALA A 51 -10.12 -9.78 -2.51
CA ALA A 51 -8.91 -9.38 -1.79
C ALA A 51 -7.64 -9.84 -2.55
N MET A 52 -7.64 -11.06 -3.11
CA MET A 52 -6.55 -11.52 -3.98
C MET A 52 -6.43 -10.65 -5.22
N ARG A 53 -7.52 -10.44 -5.96
CA ARG A 53 -7.53 -9.61 -7.17
C ARG A 53 -7.03 -8.20 -6.88
N TYR A 54 -7.43 -7.65 -5.74
CA TYR A 54 -7.00 -6.36 -5.25
C TYR A 54 -5.50 -6.34 -4.96
N ILE A 55 -4.97 -7.34 -4.23
CA ILE A 55 -3.54 -7.46 -3.92
C ILE A 55 -2.71 -7.61 -5.20
N ASP A 56 -3.14 -8.45 -6.15
CA ASP A 56 -2.47 -8.62 -7.44
C ASP A 56 -2.43 -7.32 -8.26
N ALA A 57 -3.54 -6.57 -8.24
CA ALA A 57 -3.61 -5.27 -8.90
C ALA A 57 -2.78 -4.20 -8.18
N LEU A 58 -2.65 -4.31 -6.86
CA LEU A 58 -1.95 -3.37 -6.00
C LEU A 58 -0.44 -3.60 -6.07
N TYR A 59 0.00 -4.86 -6.05
CA TYR A 59 1.38 -5.30 -6.16
C TYR A 59 1.61 -6.00 -7.52
N PRO A 60 1.59 -5.26 -8.65
CA PRO A 60 1.95 -5.86 -9.93
C PRO A 60 3.37 -6.41 -9.85
N LEU A 61 3.64 -7.44 -10.65
CA LEU A 61 4.93 -8.12 -10.70
C LEU A 61 6.13 -7.16 -10.75
N GLU A 62 6.05 -6.12 -11.57
CA GLU A 62 7.10 -5.10 -11.72
C GLU A 62 7.44 -4.41 -10.39
N LEU A 63 6.44 -4.18 -9.54
CA LEU A 63 6.60 -3.56 -8.24
C LEU A 63 7.17 -4.54 -7.21
N ALA A 64 6.73 -5.80 -7.22
CA ALA A 64 7.30 -6.85 -6.39
C ALA A 64 8.79 -7.05 -6.70
N GLN A 65 9.14 -7.11 -7.99
CA GLN A 65 10.52 -7.17 -8.47
C GLN A 65 11.32 -5.94 -8.03
N ARG A 66 10.72 -4.74 -8.09
CA ARG A 66 11.33 -3.52 -7.59
C ARG A 66 11.60 -3.59 -6.08
N GLY A 67 10.67 -4.10 -5.28
CA GLY A 67 10.86 -4.29 -3.84
C GLY A 67 12.04 -5.22 -3.51
N GLU A 68 12.08 -6.38 -4.16
CA GLU A 68 13.18 -7.36 -4.01
C GLU A 68 14.53 -6.74 -4.40
N CYS A 69 14.59 -6.10 -5.57
CA CYS A 69 15.82 -5.48 -6.07
C CYS A 69 16.30 -4.32 -5.19
N MET A 70 15.39 -3.55 -4.60
CA MET A 70 15.72 -2.43 -3.73
C MET A 70 16.50 -2.90 -2.50
N THR A 71 16.14 -4.05 -1.92
CA THR A 71 16.83 -4.59 -0.74
C THR A 71 18.31 -4.84 -1.01
N GLY A 72 18.63 -5.54 -2.10
CA GLY A 72 20.02 -5.80 -2.51
C GLY A 72 20.77 -4.52 -2.91
N ALA A 73 20.09 -3.62 -3.63
CA ALA A 73 20.64 -2.34 -4.06
C ALA A 73 21.01 -1.44 -2.88
N LEU A 74 20.15 -1.34 -1.87
CA LEU A 74 20.42 -0.54 -0.66
C LEU A 74 21.60 -1.08 0.13
N VAL A 75 21.72 -2.40 0.30
CA VAL A 75 22.88 -3.01 0.97
C VAL A 75 24.18 -2.63 0.26
N LEU A 76 24.22 -2.69 -1.07
CA LEU A 76 25.39 -2.28 -1.84
C LEU A 76 25.64 -0.78 -1.75
N GLY A 77 24.57 0.01 -1.80
CA GLY A 77 24.58 1.44 -1.61
C GLY A 77 25.22 1.86 -0.30
N LEU A 78 24.78 1.30 0.83
CA LEU A 78 25.32 1.64 2.14
C LEU A 78 26.85 1.42 2.24
N ILE A 79 27.39 0.51 1.42
CA ILE A 79 28.83 0.21 1.36
C ILE A 79 29.57 1.11 0.36
N ARG A 80 28.94 1.43 -0.78
CA ARG A 80 29.61 2.00 -1.97
C ARG A 80 29.03 3.31 -2.49
N GLY A 81 28.04 3.87 -1.81
CA GLY A 81 27.33 5.11 -2.16
C GLY A 81 26.13 4.92 -3.09
N GLU A 82 25.31 5.97 -3.19
CA GLU A 82 24.08 6.02 -4.00
C GLU A 82 24.25 5.54 -5.45
N PRO A 83 25.33 5.90 -6.20
CA PRO A 83 25.48 5.41 -7.57
C PRO A 83 25.61 3.89 -7.69
N ALA A 84 26.17 3.23 -6.66
CA ALA A 84 26.25 1.78 -6.63
C ALA A 84 24.89 1.12 -6.35
N CYS A 85 24.04 1.78 -5.55
CA CYS A 85 22.66 1.36 -5.36
C CYS A 85 21.88 1.43 -6.68
N GLU A 86 21.92 2.58 -7.37
CA GLU A 86 21.19 2.75 -8.64
C GLU A 86 21.66 1.76 -9.73
N ALA A 87 22.97 1.49 -9.80
CA ALA A 87 23.53 0.51 -10.73
C ALA A 87 23.05 -0.92 -10.41
N GLU A 88 23.01 -1.29 -9.13
CA GLU A 88 22.53 -2.61 -8.69
C GLU A 88 21.03 -2.76 -8.88
N MET A 89 20.26 -1.71 -8.62
CA MET A 89 18.83 -1.67 -8.87
C MET A 89 18.52 -1.91 -10.35
N THR A 90 19.25 -1.22 -11.23
CA THR A 90 19.12 -1.38 -12.69
C THR A 90 19.50 -2.78 -13.13
N ARG A 91 20.60 -3.33 -12.61
CA ARG A 91 21.08 -4.68 -12.92
C ARG A 91 20.07 -5.74 -12.48
N CYS A 92 19.60 -5.65 -11.24
CA CYS A 92 18.65 -6.59 -10.67
C CYS A 92 17.33 -6.58 -11.44
N LEU A 93 16.76 -5.41 -11.75
CA LEU A 93 15.52 -5.33 -12.53
C LEU A 93 15.67 -5.90 -13.95
N ALA A 94 16.85 -5.78 -14.56
CA ALA A 94 17.11 -6.36 -15.87
C ALA A 94 17.25 -7.89 -15.84
N GLU A 95 17.55 -8.46 -14.68
CA GLU A 95 17.73 -9.90 -14.46
C GLU A 95 16.56 -10.55 -13.70
N ALA A 96 15.58 -9.76 -13.25
CA ALA A 96 14.48 -10.25 -12.42
C ALA A 96 13.62 -11.25 -13.21
N GLU A 97 13.58 -12.49 -12.73
CA GLU A 97 12.64 -13.49 -13.20
C GLU A 97 11.22 -13.18 -12.68
N ASP A 98 10.20 -13.82 -13.26
CA ASP A 98 8.82 -13.70 -12.78
C ASP A 98 8.75 -14.23 -11.34
N ILE A 99 8.54 -13.34 -10.37
CA ILE A 99 8.29 -13.71 -8.98
C ILE A 99 6.89 -14.33 -8.94
N PRO A 100 6.73 -15.59 -8.49
CA PRO A 100 5.41 -16.13 -8.24
C PRO A 100 4.76 -15.29 -7.14
N LEU A 101 3.73 -14.53 -7.51
CA LEU A 101 2.90 -13.81 -6.54
C LEU A 101 2.39 -14.82 -5.51
N THR A 102 2.38 -14.39 -4.24
CA THR A 102 1.90 -15.20 -3.12
C THR A 102 0.49 -15.69 -3.43
N ASP A 103 0.37 -16.99 -3.68
CA ASP A 103 -0.91 -17.67 -3.89
C ASP A 103 -1.65 -17.68 -2.53
N LEU A 104 -2.34 -16.58 -2.23
CA LEU A 104 -3.17 -16.42 -1.04
C LEU A 104 -4.37 -17.36 -1.19
N MET A 105 -4.18 -18.64 -0.86
CA MET A 105 -5.19 -19.66 -1.14
C MET A 105 -6.54 -19.34 -0.50
N CYS A 106 -7.49 -18.86 -1.31
CA CYS A 106 -8.89 -18.71 -0.90
C CYS A 106 -9.59 -20.05 -0.65
N ASP A 107 -8.94 -21.15 -1.02
CA ASP A 107 -9.45 -22.52 -0.92
C ASP A 107 -9.77 -22.98 0.51
N VAL A 108 -9.41 -22.21 1.55
CA VAL A 108 -9.55 -22.62 2.95
C VAL A 108 -10.68 -21.90 3.69
N HIS A 109 -11.35 -20.89 3.10
CA HIS A 109 -12.30 -20.02 3.82
C HIS A 109 -11.75 -19.58 5.20
N ASP A 110 -10.44 -19.44 5.32
CA ASP A 110 -9.80 -19.35 6.62
C ASP A 110 -9.76 -17.89 7.09
N PHE A 111 -10.85 -17.47 7.72
CA PHE A 111 -10.93 -16.18 8.41
C PHE A 111 -10.26 -16.21 9.80
N THR A 112 -9.47 -17.25 10.14
CA THR A 112 -8.71 -17.30 11.41
C THR A 112 -7.84 -16.07 11.65
N PRO A 113 -7.19 -15.44 10.66
CA PRO A 113 -6.48 -14.17 10.86
C PRO A 113 -7.39 -13.04 11.37
N TYR A 114 -8.69 -13.12 11.10
CA TYR A 114 -9.70 -12.17 11.54
C TYR A 114 -10.44 -12.61 12.81
N ALA A 115 -10.05 -13.73 13.45
CA ALA A 115 -10.73 -14.23 14.64
C ALA A 115 -10.77 -13.15 15.75
N GLY A 116 -11.98 -12.86 16.23
CA GLY A 116 -12.23 -11.81 17.23
C GLY A 116 -12.43 -10.40 16.65
N CYS A 117 -12.31 -10.20 15.34
CA CYS A 117 -12.57 -8.94 14.67
C CYS A 117 -14.08 -8.65 14.60
N GLU A 118 -14.51 -7.58 15.26
CA GLU A 118 -15.89 -7.08 15.25
C GLU A 118 -16.15 -6.04 14.15
N ALA A 119 -15.16 -5.76 13.29
CA ALA A 119 -15.28 -4.77 12.23
C ALA A 119 -16.30 -5.21 11.17
N THR A 120 -16.87 -4.24 10.46
CA THR A 120 -17.66 -4.51 9.27
C THR A 120 -16.78 -4.67 8.03
N VAL A 121 -17.32 -5.28 6.99
CA VAL A 121 -16.67 -5.36 5.66
C VAL A 121 -16.27 -3.97 5.17
N GLY A 122 -17.15 -2.98 5.28
CA GLY A 122 -16.87 -1.62 4.81
C GLY A 122 -15.73 -0.92 5.59
N GLU A 123 -15.58 -1.20 6.88
CA GLU A 123 -14.47 -0.68 7.68
C GLU A 123 -13.13 -1.28 7.23
N VAL A 124 -13.10 -2.59 6.97
CA VAL A 124 -11.93 -3.29 6.45
C VAL A 124 -11.55 -2.78 5.06
N GLU A 125 -12.51 -2.66 4.16
CA GLU A 125 -12.30 -2.12 2.81
C GLU A 125 -11.77 -0.69 2.85
N ALA A 126 -12.34 0.18 3.69
CA ALA A 126 -11.90 1.56 3.83
C ALA A 126 -10.45 1.65 4.35
N CYS A 127 -10.10 0.87 5.36
CA CYS A 127 -8.74 0.83 5.89
C CYS A 127 -7.73 0.26 4.87
N ALA A 128 -8.07 -0.83 4.17
CA ALA A 128 -7.22 -1.41 3.14
C ALA A 128 -6.94 -0.40 2.01
N ASN A 129 -7.99 0.27 1.51
CA ASN A 129 -7.88 1.28 0.47
C ASN A 129 -7.01 2.47 0.89
N ALA A 130 -7.18 2.97 2.12
CA ALA A 130 -6.37 4.08 2.62
C ALA A 130 -4.90 3.68 2.85
N THR A 131 -4.68 2.45 3.32
CA THR A 131 -3.33 1.89 3.53
C THR A 131 -2.62 1.75 2.20
N ALA A 132 -3.28 1.18 1.19
CA ALA A 132 -2.76 1.09 -0.17
C ALA A 132 -2.40 2.46 -0.73
N ASP A 133 -3.30 3.44 -0.67
CA ASP A 133 -3.02 4.81 -1.14
C ASP A 133 -1.78 5.41 -0.47
N THR A 134 -1.63 5.18 0.84
CA THR A 134 -0.46 5.61 1.61
C THR A 134 0.82 4.94 1.12
N VAL A 135 0.81 3.62 0.96
CA VAL A 135 1.97 2.84 0.48
C VAL A 135 2.34 3.25 -0.96
N VAL A 136 1.37 3.40 -1.85
CA VAL A 136 1.60 3.84 -3.24
C VAL A 136 2.24 5.22 -3.29
N ARG A 137 1.78 6.13 -2.43
CA ARG A 137 2.21 7.53 -2.44
C ARG A 137 3.56 7.73 -1.78
N LEU A 138 3.83 7.00 -0.69
CA LEU A 138 4.98 7.29 0.18
C LEU A 138 6.07 6.23 0.14
N VAL A 139 5.76 4.98 -0.22
CA VAL A 139 6.71 3.86 -0.11
C VAL A 139 7.19 3.37 -1.47
N TRP A 140 6.30 3.26 -2.46
CA TRP A 140 6.69 2.78 -3.79
C TRP A 140 7.50 3.75 -4.66
N PRO A 141 7.35 5.09 -4.54
CA PRO A 141 8.18 6.01 -5.28
C PRO A 141 9.62 6.08 -4.75
N LEU A 142 9.89 5.46 -3.59
CA LEU A 142 11.19 5.52 -2.97
C LEU A 142 12.22 4.79 -3.83
N GLY A 143 13.26 5.54 -4.22
CA GLY A 143 14.43 5.07 -4.96
C GLY A 143 15.69 5.14 -4.10
N CYS A 144 16.84 4.77 -4.65
CA CYS A 144 18.10 4.89 -3.92
C CYS A 144 18.37 6.34 -3.51
N ALA A 145 18.14 7.31 -4.39
CA ALA A 145 18.28 8.73 -4.07
C ALA A 145 17.50 9.14 -2.81
N TYR A 146 16.23 8.74 -2.71
CA TYR A 146 15.40 9.07 -1.55
C TYR A 146 15.85 8.31 -0.29
N ALA A 147 16.25 7.05 -0.41
CA ALA A 147 16.75 6.29 0.73
C ALA A 147 18.02 6.93 1.33
N PHE A 148 18.91 7.44 0.48
CA PHE A 148 20.10 8.17 0.94
C PHE A 148 19.73 9.54 1.53
N GLU A 149 18.79 10.26 0.92
CA GLU A 149 18.27 11.50 1.49
C GLU A 149 17.67 11.27 2.89
N LEU A 150 16.92 10.18 3.09
CA LEU A 150 16.38 9.80 4.40
C LEU A 150 17.48 9.55 5.45
N LEU A 151 18.58 8.91 5.06
CA LEU A 151 19.72 8.64 5.95
C LEU A 151 20.45 9.91 6.40
N GLU A 152 20.35 10.99 5.62
CA GLU A 152 20.94 12.29 5.93
C GLU A 152 20.05 13.19 6.81
N ARG A 153 18.77 12.84 6.99
CA ARG A 153 17.82 13.64 7.77
C ARG A 153 17.95 13.36 9.28
N ASP A 154 17.80 14.43 10.08
CA ASP A 154 17.76 14.35 11.54
C ASP A 154 16.54 13.55 12.07
N GLU A 155 15.45 13.52 11.30
CA GLU A 155 14.24 12.73 11.56
C GLU A 155 13.91 11.88 10.32
N PRO A 156 14.54 10.70 10.19
CA PRO A 156 14.26 9.80 9.08
C PRO A 156 12.78 9.41 9.10
N ALA A 157 12.10 9.56 7.97
CA ALA A 157 10.74 9.07 7.74
C ALA A 157 9.60 9.76 8.52
N GLY A 158 9.77 11.00 9.02
CA GLY A 158 8.68 11.72 9.74
C GLY A 158 7.37 11.88 8.94
N GLU A 159 7.45 11.96 7.60
CA GLU A 159 6.29 11.97 6.71
C GLU A 159 5.54 10.63 6.65
N ILE A 160 6.26 9.51 6.80
CA ILE A 160 5.69 8.17 6.92
C ILE A 160 5.03 8.01 8.29
N ASP A 161 5.69 8.46 9.36
CA ASP A 161 5.13 8.40 10.72
C ASP A 161 3.83 9.22 10.83
N ALA A 162 3.78 10.40 10.21
CA ALA A 162 2.57 11.20 10.13
C ALA A 162 1.45 10.47 9.37
N ALA A 163 1.75 9.85 8.23
CA ALA A 163 0.77 9.11 7.46
C ALA A 163 0.23 7.87 8.19
N ILE A 164 1.07 7.15 8.93
CA ILE A 164 0.65 6.02 9.77
C ILE A 164 -0.25 6.52 10.91
N ALA A 165 0.07 7.66 11.52
CA ALA A 165 -0.78 8.28 12.53
C ALA A 165 -2.15 8.68 11.96
N GLU A 166 -2.19 9.23 10.73
CA GLU A 166 -3.44 9.55 10.03
C GLU A 166 -4.29 8.30 9.74
N LEU A 167 -3.68 7.19 9.30
CA LEU A 167 -4.38 5.92 9.10
C LEU A 167 -5.03 5.43 10.41
N ARG A 168 -4.26 5.44 11.51
CA ARG A 168 -4.72 5.01 12.83
C ARG A 168 -5.80 5.91 13.42
N ALA A 169 -5.78 7.21 13.13
CA ALA A 169 -6.77 8.16 13.61
C ALA A 169 -8.00 8.28 12.71
N GLY A 170 -7.92 7.78 11.47
CA GLY A 170 -8.99 7.88 10.48
C GLY A 170 -9.52 6.51 10.05
N PRO A 171 -9.25 6.07 8.81
CA PRO A 171 -9.94 4.94 8.19
C PRO A 171 -9.67 3.59 8.86
N CYS A 172 -8.55 3.43 9.57
CA CYS A 172 -8.22 2.20 10.30
C CYS A 172 -8.54 2.26 11.80
N ALA A 173 -9.01 3.40 12.30
CA ALA A 173 -9.36 3.57 13.72
C ALA A 173 -10.38 2.51 14.23
N PRO A 174 -11.41 2.12 13.46
CA PRO A 174 -12.38 1.13 13.91
C PRO A 174 -11.79 -0.28 14.10
N LEU A 175 -10.70 -0.61 13.38
CA LEU A 175 -10.10 -1.95 13.43
C LEU A 175 -9.13 -2.14 14.59
N ALA A 176 -8.48 -1.08 15.05
CA ALA A 176 -7.45 -1.12 16.10
C ALA A 176 -7.87 -1.85 17.40
N PRO A 177 -9.09 -1.68 17.95
CA PRO A 177 -9.46 -2.33 19.21
C PRO A 177 -9.85 -3.81 19.08
N THR A 178 -10.26 -4.27 17.89
CA THR A 178 -10.94 -5.55 17.74
C THR A 178 -10.28 -6.48 16.72
N CYS A 179 -9.42 -5.98 15.84
CA CYS A 179 -8.85 -6.74 14.73
C CYS A 179 -7.32 -6.87 14.89
N PRO A 180 -6.85 -7.87 15.65
CA PRO A 180 -5.44 -7.96 16.08
C PRO A 180 -4.45 -8.04 14.93
N TYR A 181 -4.78 -8.72 13.83
CA TYR A 181 -3.90 -8.82 12.66
C TYR A 181 -3.73 -7.50 11.88
N PHE A 182 -4.75 -6.63 11.85
CA PHE A 182 -4.66 -5.35 11.13
C PHE A 182 -3.80 -4.32 11.88
N GLY A 183 -3.86 -4.33 13.22
CA GLY A 183 -2.95 -3.53 14.04
C GLY A 183 -1.49 -3.95 13.82
N VAL A 184 -1.23 -5.26 13.79
CA VAL A 184 0.11 -5.83 13.55
C VAL A 184 0.64 -5.47 12.16
N ALA A 185 -0.16 -5.54 11.10
CA ALA A 185 0.30 -5.19 9.75
C ALA A 185 0.72 -3.71 9.60
N LEU A 186 0.00 -2.79 10.26
CA LEU A 186 0.39 -1.37 10.29
C LEU A 186 1.63 -1.12 11.15
N ASP A 187 1.80 -1.87 12.23
CA ASP A 187 2.98 -1.82 13.09
C ASP A 187 4.21 -2.40 12.38
N GLU A 188 4.08 -3.53 11.68
CA GLU A 188 5.13 -4.14 10.85
C GLU A 188 5.51 -3.23 9.69
N LEU A 189 4.55 -2.59 9.01
CA LEU A 189 4.84 -1.58 8.00
C LEU A 189 5.64 -0.42 8.61
N ALA A 190 5.25 0.06 9.78
CA ALA A 190 5.95 1.13 10.48
C ALA A 190 7.38 0.74 10.87
N ASP A 191 7.58 -0.47 11.39
CA ASP A 191 8.88 -0.95 11.87
C ASP A 191 9.83 -1.27 10.71
N ASN A 192 9.33 -1.89 9.63
CA ASN A 192 10.08 -2.10 8.40
C ASN A 192 10.55 -0.77 7.79
N LEU A 193 9.71 0.26 7.78
CA LEU A 193 10.07 1.58 7.25
C LEU A 193 11.06 2.34 8.15
N ARG A 194 11.10 2.02 9.45
CA ARG A 194 12.12 2.52 10.40
C ARG A 194 13.42 1.71 10.36
N GLY A 195 13.47 0.61 9.60
CA GLY A 195 14.61 -0.31 9.58
C GLY A 195 14.86 -0.99 10.93
N ARG A 196 13.79 -1.30 11.68
CA ARG A 196 13.84 -1.93 13.00
C ARG A 196 13.33 -3.37 12.99
#